data_AF-A0A2V8N8R2-F1
#
_entry.id   AF-A0A2V8N8R2-F1
#
_cell.length_a   1.000
_cell.length_b   1.000
_cell.length_c   1.000
_cell.angle_alpha   90.00
_cell.angle_beta   90.00
_cell.angle_gamma   90.00
#
_symmetry.space_group_name_H-M   'P 1'
#
loop_
_entity.id
_entity.type
_entity.pdbx_description
1 polymer ?
#
loop_
_entity_poly.entity_id
_entity_poly.type
_entity_poly.pdbx_seq_one_letter_code
_entity_poly.pdbx_strand_id
1 'polypeptide(L)'
;MEGLSSALTVLTAMITPAVLVSACGTMILSTSTRLGRVVDRVRNLSDKLEDLAKIEGEVELLEERRAIIFAQLDKLTSRARILQRSLTIFYLALGVFVSTSVAIGIVAITSARYSWIPVVVALTGAAFLFYGSVLLIFEARLALTTIHMEMDFIWRFTKHFAPRDVVEQHKPHYVHFRKHE
;
A
#
# COMPACT_ATOMS: atom_id res chain seq x y z
N MET A 1 15.37 20.82 -41.65
CA MET A 1 15.95 20.46 -40.33
C MET A 1 15.09 20.93 -39.16
N GLU A 2 14.34 22.03 -39.27
CA GLU A 2 13.52 22.57 -38.18
C GLU A 2 12.40 21.64 -37.67
N GLY A 3 11.70 20.93 -38.57
CA GLY A 3 10.64 19.99 -38.17
C GLY A 3 11.13 18.80 -37.34
N LEU A 4 12.34 18.29 -37.63
CA LEU A 4 12.96 17.21 -36.85
C LEU A 4 13.37 17.72 -35.46
N SER A 5 13.92 18.93 -35.36
CA SER A 5 14.27 19.54 -34.08
C SER A 5 13.04 19.72 -33.18
N SER A 6 11.92 20.20 -33.74
CA SER A 6 10.67 20.39 -32.98
C SER A 6 10.09 19.05 -32.51
N ALA A 7 10.09 18.01 -33.35
CA ALA A 7 9.63 16.68 -32.96
C ALA A 7 10.47 16.08 -31.83
N LEU A 8 11.79 16.23 -31.88
CA LEU A 8 12.69 15.78 -30.82
C LEU A 8 12.46 16.53 -29.50
N THR A 9 12.18 17.84 -29.53
CA THR A 9 11.83 18.61 -28.33
C THR A 9 10.56 18.08 -27.67
N VAL A 10 9.52 17.78 -28.46
CA VAL A 10 8.25 17.24 -27.95
C VAL A 10 8.46 15.86 -27.34
N LEU A 11 9.14 14.96 -28.05
CA LEU A 11 9.45 13.62 -27.55
C LEU A 11 10.29 13.67 -26.25
N THR A 12 11.24 14.60 -26.17
CA THR A 12 12.05 14.81 -24.96
C THR A 12 11.21 15.33 -23.80
N ALA A 13 10.27 16.25 -24.04
CA ALA A 13 9.34 16.75 -23.03
C ALA A 13 8.40 15.64 -22.49
N MET A 14 8.11 14.60 -23.29
CA MET A 14 7.31 13.45 -22.90
C MET A 14 8.07 12.43 -22.02
N ILE A 15 9.39 12.57 -21.87
CA ILE A 15 10.18 11.69 -20.98
C ILE A 15 9.73 11.86 -19.52
N THR A 16 9.53 13.09 -19.06
CA THR A 16 9.12 13.38 -17.67
C THR A 16 7.82 12.68 -17.29
N PRO A 17 6.68 12.84 -18.00
CA PRO A 17 5.47 12.10 -17.68
C PRO A 17 5.63 10.59 -17.87
N ALA A 18 6.44 10.12 -18.82
CA ALA A 18 6.69 8.67 -19.00
C ALA A 18 7.40 8.02 -17.80
N VAL A 19 8.39 8.70 -17.20
CA VAL A 19 9.06 8.25 -15.98
C VAL A 19 8.08 8.22 -14.80
N LEU A 20 7.22 9.24 -14.67
CA LEU A 20 6.20 9.30 -13.62
C LEU A 20 5.12 8.21 -13.78
N VAL A 21 4.71 7.92 -15.02
CA VAL A 21 3.84 6.78 -15.36
C VAL A 21 4.46 5.47 -14.90
N SER A 22 5.76 5.27 -15.13
CA SER A 22 6.49 4.08 -14.72
C SER A 22 6.53 3.95 -13.19
N ALA A 23 6.81 5.04 -12.48
CA ALA A 23 6.77 5.08 -11.02
C ALA A 23 5.38 4.74 -10.45
N CYS A 24 4.31 5.28 -11.06
CA CYS A 24 2.93 4.92 -10.72
C CYS A 24 2.69 3.42 -10.94
N GLY A 25 3.15 2.86 -12.06
CA GLY A 25 3.03 1.44 -12.37
C GLY A 25 3.69 0.55 -11.30
N THR A 26 4.90 0.90 -10.86
CA THR A 26 5.59 0.19 -9.77
C THR A 26 4.82 0.28 -8.45
N MET A 27 4.32 1.45 -8.09
CA MET A 27 3.52 1.64 -6.87
C MET A 27 2.20 0.86 -6.91
N ILE A 28 1.51 0.87 -8.05
CA ILE A 28 0.28 0.11 -8.27
C ILE A 28 0.57 -1.38 -8.11
N LEU A 29 1.56 -1.91 -8.82
CA LEU A 29 1.90 -3.34 -8.75
C LEU A 29 2.23 -3.76 -7.31
N SER A 30 3.10 -3.00 -6.64
CA SER A 30 3.51 -3.28 -5.26
C SER A 30 2.32 -3.25 -4.28
N THR A 31 1.39 -2.32 -4.48
CA THR A 31 0.18 -2.18 -3.65
C THR A 31 -0.85 -3.27 -3.95
N SER A 32 -1.03 -3.63 -5.22
CA SER A 32 -1.91 -4.74 -5.64
C SER A 32 -1.44 -6.08 -5.07
N THR A 33 -0.13 -6.36 -5.09
CA THR A 33 0.42 -7.57 -4.46
C THR A 33 0.24 -7.57 -2.93
N ARG A 34 0.32 -6.40 -2.27
CA ARG A 34 0.01 -6.28 -0.83
C ARG A 34 -1.47 -6.53 -0.56
N LEU A 35 -2.36 -5.95 -1.36
CA LEU A 35 -3.81 -6.10 -1.22
C LEU A 35 -4.24 -7.56 -1.44
N GLY A 36 -3.70 -8.22 -2.47
CA GLY A 36 -3.97 -9.64 -2.73
C GLY A 36 -3.69 -10.51 -1.52
N ARG A 37 -2.51 -10.36 -0.91
CA ARG A 37 -2.14 -11.09 0.32
C ARG A 37 -3.08 -10.82 1.50
N VAL A 38 -3.58 -9.59 1.65
CA VAL A 38 -4.56 -9.25 2.70
C VAL A 38 -5.90 -9.93 2.42
N VAL A 39 -6.38 -9.88 1.17
CA VAL A 39 -7.64 -10.52 0.75
C VAL A 39 -7.56 -12.05 0.91
N ASP A 40 -6.43 -12.67 0.55
CA ASP A 40 -6.22 -14.10 0.73
C ASP A 40 -6.23 -14.49 2.22
N ARG A 41 -5.64 -13.67 3.09
CA ARG A 41 -5.68 -13.89 4.55
C ARG A 41 -7.10 -13.71 5.12
N VAL A 42 -7.87 -12.76 4.62
CA VAL A 42 -9.29 -12.58 4.99
C VAL A 42 -10.09 -13.82 4.60
N ARG A 43 -9.94 -14.31 3.37
CA ARG A 43 -10.61 -15.54 2.90
C ARG A 43 -10.29 -16.74 3.80
N ASN A 44 -9.01 -16.99 4.06
CA ASN A 44 -8.58 -18.10 4.93
C ASN A 44 -9.17 -18.02 6.36
N LEU A 45 -9.24 -16.81 6.93
CA LEU A 45 -9.83 -16.61 8.27
C LEU A 45 -11.35 -16.78 8.25
N SER A 46 -12.03 -16.35 7.19
CA SER A 46 -13.46 -16.57 7.00
C SER A 46 -13.79 -18.07 6.88
N ASP A 47 -13.02 -18.82 6.08
CA ASP A 47 -13.21 -20.27 5.93
C ASP A 47 -13.04 -20.99 7.27
N LYS A 48 -12.01 -20.62 8.05
CA LYS A 48 -11.81 -21.14 9.41
C LYS A 48 -12.94 -20.80 10.37
N LEU A 49 -13.51 -19.61 10.26
CA LEU A 49 -14.65 -19.20 11.08
C LEU A 49 -15.88 -20.06 10.75
N GLU A 50 -16.10 -20.34 9.47
CA GLU A 50 -17.19 -21.21 9.01
C GLU A 50 -17.00 -22.66 9.48
N ASP A 51 -15.77 -23.19 9.42
CA ASP A 51 -15.45 -24.52 9.93
C ASP A 51 -15.69 -24.62 11.45
N LEU A 52 -15.28 -23.60 12.21
CA LEU A 52 -15.55 -23.52 13.64
C LEU A 52 -17.03 -23.32 13.96
N ALA A 53 -17.83 -22.77 13.03
CA ALA A 53 -19.26 -22.64 13.19
C ALA A 53 -20.00 -24.00 13.09
N LYS A 54 -19.43 -24.97 12.36
CA LYS A 54 -20.00 -26.30 12.13
C LYS A 54 -19.69 -27.32 13.23
N ILE A 55 -18.75 -27.03 14.13
CA ILE A 55 -18.38 -27.91 15.24
C ILE A 55 -19.36 -27.70 16.40
N GLU A 56 -20.15 -28.73 16.71
CA GLU A 56 -20.95 -28.83 17.94
C GLU A 56 -20.10 -29.47 19.06
N GLY A 57 -19.71 -28.70 20.08
CA GLY A 57 -18.88 -29.16 21.20
C GLY A 57 -18.36 -27.99 22.05
N GLU A 58 -17.80 -28.26 23.24
CA GLU A 58 -17.34 -27.31 24.28
C GLU A 58 -17.40 -25.81 23.92
N VAL A 59 -18.49 -25.17 24.34
CA VAL A 59 -18.96 -23.85 23.87
C VAL A 59 -17.99 -22.71 24.24
N GLU A 60 -17.32 -22.81 25.38
CA GLU A 60 -16.57 -21.68 25.97
C GLU A 60 -15.26 -21.36 25.21
N LEU A 61 -14.46 -22.40 24.89
CA LEU A 61 -13.22 -22.23 24.10
C LEU A 61 -13.49 -21.91 22.63
N LEU A 62 -14.63 -22.36 22.08
CA LEU A 62 -15.04 -22.05 20.72
C LEU A 62 -15.47 -20.58 20.56
N GLU A 63 -16.21 -20.04 21.52
CA GLU A 63 -16.62 -18.63 21.47
C GLU A 63 -15.44 -17.67 21.57
N GLU A 64 -14.48 -17.92 22.47
CA GLU A 64 -13.27 -17.11 22.60
C GLU A 64 -12.44 -17.12 21.29
N ARG A 65 -12.31 -18.30 20.67
CA ARG A 65 -11.59 -18.46 19.39
C ARG A 65 -12.29 -17.74 18.23
N ARG A 66 -13.63 -17.80 18.18
CA ARG A 66 -14.44 -17.05 17.19
C ARG A 66 -14.27 -15.54 17.36
N ALA A 67 -14.29 -15.04 18.60
CA ALA A 67 -14.10 -13.62 18.89
C ALA A 67 -12.72 -13.11 18.42
N ILE A 68 -11.66 -13.90 18.63
CA ILE A 68 -10.31 -13.56 18.16
C ILE A 68 -10.25 -13.50 16.63
N ILE A 69 -10.82 -14.48 15.93
CA ILE A 69 -10.83 -14.50 14.46
C ILE A 69 -11.62 -13.30 13.91
N PHE A 70 -12.77 -12.98 14.51
CA PHE A 70 -13.57 -11.82 14.13
C PHE A 70 -12.81 -10.51 14.30
N ALA A 71 -12.10 -10.32 15.42
CA ALA A 71 -11.26 -9.14 15.65
C ALA A 71 -10.10 -9.03 14.64
N GLN A 72 -9.55 -10.15 14.16
CA GLN A 72 -8.52 -10.15 13.11
C GLN A 72 -9.11 -9.79 11.74
N LEU A 73 -10.29 -10.31 11.41
CA LEU A 73 -11.01 -10.01 10.17
C LEU A 73 -11.33 -8.52 10.05
N ASP A 74 -11.79 -7.88 11.12
CA ASP A 74 -12.09 -6.45 11.12
C ASP A 74 -10.84 -5.60 10.82
N LYS A 75 -9.71 -5.92 11.49
CA LYS A 75 -8.42 -5.25 11.23
C LYS A 75 -7.94 -5.43 9.79
N LEU A 76 -8.01 -6.64 9.25
CA LEU A 76 -7.59 -6.93 7.88
C LEU A 76 -8.48 -6.23 6.85
N THR A 77 -9.79 -6.15 7.11
CA THR A 77 -10.75 -5.47 6.25
C THR A 77 -10.51 -3.97 6.22
N SER A 78 -10.22 -3.37 7.37
CA SER A 78 -9.82 -1.95 7.45
C SER A 78 -8.54 -1.67 6.64
N ARG A 79 -7.54 -2.54 6.75
CA ARG A 79 -6.30 -2.45 5.94
C ARG A 79 -6.59 -2.57 4.45
N ALA A 80 -7.37 -3.57 4.03
CA ALA A 80 -7.75 -3.76 2.64
C ALA A 80 -8.41 -2.51 2.05
N ARG A 81 -9.28 -1.82 2.81
CA ARG A 81 -9.93 -0.57 2.39
C ARG A 81 -8.93 0.56 2.18
N ILE A 82 -7.92 0.70 3.04
CA ILE A 82 -6.86 1.72 2.88
C ILE A 82 -6.02 1.42 1.63
N LEU A 83 -5.60 0.17 1.45
CA LEU A 83 -4.86 -0.29 0.27
C LEU A 83 -5.64 -0.05 -1.04
N GLN A 84 -6.95 -0.33 -1.04
CA GLN A 84 -7.82 -0.06 -2.19
C GLN A 84 -7.90 1.43 -2.51
N ARG A 85 -8.07 2.29 -1.48
CA ARG A 85 -8.09 3.74 -1.67
C ARG A 85 -6.77 4.27 -2.24
N SER A 86 -5.62 3.77 -1.76
CA SER A 86 -4.30 4.09 -2.33
C SER A 86 -4.22 3.70 -3.80
N LEU A 87 -4.67 2.50 -4.16
CA LEU A 87 -4.69 2.05 -5.56
C LEU A 87 -5.52 2.98 -6.45
N THR A 88 -6.72 3.37 -6.01
CA THR A 88 -7.56 4.32 -6.76
C THR A 88 -6.83 5.64 -7.02
N ILE A 89 -6.16 6.20 -6.01
CA ILE A 89 -5.40 7.45 -6.15
C ILE A 89 -4.23 7.28 -7.14
N PHE A 90 -3.52 6.15 -7.11
CA PHE A 90 -2.45 5.89 -8.07
C PHE A 90 -2.96 5.72 -9.50
N TYR A 91 -4.12 5.08 -9.70
CA TYR A 91 -4.75 5.01 -11.02
C TYR A 91 -5.20 6.40 -11.52
N LEU A 92 -5.68 7.28 -10.64
CA LEU A 92 -5.97 8.67 -10.99
C LEU A 92 -4.70 9.43 -11.37
N ALA A 93 -3.62 9.32 -10.59
CA ALA A 93 -2.34 9.94 -10.91
C ALA A 93 -1.78 9.46 -12.26
N LEU A 94 -1.81 8.14 -12.48
CA LEU A 94 -1.43 7.51 -13.74
C LEU A 94 -2.22 8.09 -14.92
N GLY A 95 -3.55 8.16 -14.79
CA GLY A 95 -4.41 8.75 -15.82
C GLY A 95 -4.02 10.20 -16.14
N VAL A 96 -3.79 11.02 -15.10
CA VAL A 96 -3.38 12.42 -15.26
C VAL A 96 -2.01 12.56 -15.95
N PHE A 97 -1.04 11.68 -15.66
CA PHE A 97 0.26 11.71 -16.35
C PHE A 97 0.16 11.26 -17.81
N VAL A 98 -0.69 10.27 -18.12
CA VAL A 98 -0.99 9.90 -19.50
C VAL A 98 -1.65 11.07 -20.23
N SER A 99 -2.64 11.73 -19.60
CA SER A 99 -3.26 12.94 -20.15
C SER A 99 -2.26 14.08 -20.36
N THR A 100 -1.28 14.23 -19.46
CA THR A 100 -0.18 15.20 -19.60
C THR A 100 0.62 14.92 -20.87
N SER A 101 1.01 13.66 -21.09
CA SER A 101 1.77 13.25 -22.28
C SER A 101 1.01 13.57 -23.57
N VAL A 102 -0.29 13.27 -23.61
CA VAL A 102 -1.18 13.61 -24.73
C VAL A 102 -1.28 15.13 -24.91
N ALA A 103 -1.42 15.89 -23.83
CA ALA A 103 -1.52 17.35 -23.86
C ALA A 103 -0.24 18.00 -24.43
N ILE A 104 0.95 17.47 -24.12
CA ILE A 104 2.22 17.92 -24.71
C ILE A 104 2.19 17.75 -26.23
N GLY A 105 1.71 16.61 -26.73
CA GLY A 105 1.56 16.35 -28.16
C GLY A 105 0.55 17.29 -28.85
N ILE A 106 -0.59 17.58 -28.21
CA ILE A 106 -1.61 18.49 -28.75
C ILE A 106 -1.10 19.93 -28.84
N VAL A 107 -0.42 20.41 -27.79
CA VAL A 107 0.16 21.77 -27.76
C VAL A 107 1.22 21.95 -28.84
N ALA A 108 1.97 20.90 -29.17
CA ALA A 108 2.95 20.93 -30.25
C ALA A 108 2.34 21.23 -31.63
N ILE A 109 1.07 20.89 -31.85
CA ILE A 109 0.37 21.06 -33.13
C ILE A 109 -0.49 22.34 -33.13
N THR A 110 -1.01 22.74 -31.98
CA THR A 110 -2.08 23.77 -31.85
C THR A 110 -1.55 25.17 -31.49
N SER A 111 -0.22 25.38 -31.45
CA SER A 111 0.50 26.63 -31.10
C SER A 111 0.75 26.85 -29.59
N ALA A 112 1.86 27.53 -29.27
CA ALA A 112 2.42 27.72 -27.92
C ALA A 112 1.58 28.55 -26.92
N ARG A 113 0.37 29.02 -27.30
CA ARG A 113 -0.50 29.82 -26.41
C ARG A 113 -1.01 29.00 -25.20
N TYR A 114 -1.06 27.68 -25.32
CA TYR A 114 -1.58 26.77 -24.31
C TYR A 114 -0.51 25.94 -23.58
N SER A 115 0.76 26.36 -23.63
CA SER A 115 1.89 25.64 -23.01
C SER A 115 1.79 25.49 -21.49
N TRP A 116 0.92 26.26 -20.82
CA TRP A 116 0.68 26.14 -19.38
C TRP A 116 -0.21 24.93 -19.02
N ILE A 117 -1.03 24.42 -19.95
CA ILE A 117 -1.97 23.33 -19.69
C ILE A 117 -1.24 22.05 -19.28
N PRO A 118 -0.24 21.54 -20.03
CA PRO A 118 0.47 20.32 -19.62
C PRO A 118 1.16 20.46 -18.27
N VAL A 119 1.64 21.66 -17.93
CA VAL A 119 2.32 21.93 -16.65
C VAL A 119 1.35 21.79 -15.48
N VAL A 120 0.15 22.39 -15.56
CA VAL A 120 -0.86 22.31 -14.50
C VAL A 120 -1.40 20.88 -14.36
N VAL A 121 -1.63 20.19 -15.48
CA VAL A 121 -2.07 18.79 -15.46
C VAL A 121 -0.98 17.90 -14.84
N ALA A 122 0.29 18.07 -15.21
CA ALA A 122 1.41 17.33 -14.62
C ALA A 122 1.51 17.54 -13.11
N LEU A 123 1.39 18.79 -12.65
CA LEU A 123 1.47 19.12 -11.23
C LEU A 123 0.31 18.52 -10.43
N THR A 124 -0.88 18.48 -11.02
CA THR A 124 -2.05 17.81 -10.44
C THR A 124 -1.81 16.30 -10.30
N GLY A 125 -1.22 15.66 -11.31
CA GLY A 125 -0.84 14.25 -11.26
C GLY A 125 0.19 13.97 -10.17
N ALA A 126 1.19 14.85 -10.03
CA ALA A 126 2.20 14.78 -8.97
C ALA A 126 1.58 14.91 -7.57
N ALA A 127 0.59 15.79 -7.39
CA ALA A 127 -0.12 15.93 -6.12
C ALA A 127 -0.89 14.64 -5.75
N PHE A 128 -1.56 14.00 -6.72
CA PHE A 128 -2.21 12.70 -6.49
C PHE A 128 -1.20 11.59 -6.16
N LEU A 129 -0.07 11.52 -6.89
CA LEU A 129 0.98 10.54 -6.60
C LEU A 129 1.54 10.72 -5.18
N PHE A 130 1.79 11.97 -4.78
CA PHE A 130 2.25 12.31 -3.43
C PHE A 130 1.22 11.91 -2.37
N TYR A 131 -0.05 12.25 -2.57
CA TYR A 131 -1.13 11.89 -1.66
C TYR A 131 -1.29 10.37 -1.52
N GLY A 132 -1.25 9.63 -2.62
CA GLY A 132 -1.29 8.16 -2.60
C GLY A 132 -0.09 7.55 -1.86
N SER A 133 1.10 8.14 -2.02
CA SER A 133 2.31 7.72 -1.31
C SER A 133 2.20 7.93 0.19
N VAL A 134 1.66 9.08 0.62
CA VAL A 134 1.36 9.37 2.03
C VAL A 134 0.38 8.34 2.61
N LEU A 135 -0.66 7.97 1.85
CA LEU A 135 -1.62 6.96 2.29
C LEU A 135 -0.98 5.57 2.46
N LEU A 136 -0.02 5.20 1.60
CA LEU A 136 0.78 3.97 1.80
C LEU A 136 1.66 4.03 3.05
N ILE A 137 2.25 5.18 3.37
CA ILE A 137 3.04 5.34 4.61
C ILE A 137 2.15 5.10 5.84
N PHE A 138 0.91 5.61 5.81
CA PHE A 138 -0.05 5.34 6.88
C PHE A 138 -0.40 3.85 6.99
N GLU A 139 -0.65 3.15 5.88
CA GLU A 139 -0.89 1.70 5.89
C GLU A 139 0.31 0.94 6.45
N ALA A 140 1.52 1.29 6.03
CA ALA A 140 2.74 0.67 6.51
C ALA A 140 2.92 0.86 8.02
N ARG A 141 2.58 2.03 8.56
CA ARG A 141 2.60 2.28 10.01
C ARG A 141 1.56 1.42 10.75
N LEU A 142 0.32 1.33 10.26
CA LEU A 142 -0.71 0.45 10.85
C LEU A 142 -0.28 -1.03 10.83
N ALA A 143 0.34 -1.47 9.74
CA ALA A 143 0.88 -2.82 9.61
C ALA A 143 1.98 -3.08 10.64
N LEU A 144 2.92 -2.14 10.81
CA LEU A 144 3.99 -2.25 11.80
C LEU A 144 3.46 -2.30 13.22
N THR A 145 2.48 -1.48 13.60
CA THR A 145 1.89 -1.52 14.96
C THR A 145 1.27 -2.89 15.25
N THR A 146 0.62 -3.50 14.27
CA THR A 146 0.01 -4.84 14.43
C THR A 146 1.10 -5.92 14.59
N ILE A 147 2.16 -5.87 13.78
CA ILE A 147 3.27 -6.83 13.85
C ILE A 147 4.03 -6.71 15.17
N HIS A 148 4.26 -5.49 15.67
CA HIS A 148 4.91 -5.32 16.97
C HIS A 148 4.11 -5.95 18.10
N MET A 149 2.78 -5.84 18.09
CA MET A 149 1.94 -6.52 19.08
C MET A 149 2.02 -8.04 18.97
N GLU A 150 1.98 -8.62 17.77
CA GLU A 150 2.16 -10.06 17.57
C GLU A 150 3.56 -10.53 18.01
N MET A 151 4.60 -9.75 17.71
CA MET A 151 5.98 -10.08 18.05
C MET A 151 6.26 -9.96 19.55
N ASP A 152 5.70 -8.97 20.23
CA ASP A 152 5.76 -8.85 21.69
C ASP A 152 5.06 -10.02 22.37
N PHE A 153 3.93 -10.49 21.82
CA PHE A 153 3.23 -11.68 22.32
C PHE A 153 4.06 -12.95 22.12
N ILE A 154 4.59 -13.17 20.91
CA ILE A 154 5.46 -14.32 20.61
C ILE A 154 6.68 -14.31 21.51
N TRP A 155 7.33 -13.16 21.72
CA TRP A 155 8.50 -13.06 22.59
C TRP A 155 8.18 -13.42 24.05
N ARG A 156 7.04 -12.97 24.57
CA ARG A 156 6.56 -13.38 25.92
C ARG A 156 6.28 -14.88 25.99
N PHE A 157 5.68 -15.45 24.94
CA PHE A 157 5.38 -16.87 24.86
C PHE A 157 6.65 -17.73 24.73
N THR A 158 7.60 -17.34 23.87
CA THR A 158 8.89 -17.99 23.70
C THR A 158 9.70 -17.98 25.00
N LYS A 159 9.67 -16.89 25.80
CA LYS A 159 10.32 -16.88 27.13
C LYS A 159 9.76 -17.92 28.10
N HIS A 160 8.52 -18.37 27.92
CA HIS A 160 7.89 -19.36 28.80
C HIS A 160 8.30 -20.81 28.45
N PHE A 161 8.63 -21.07 27.19
CA PHE A 161 8.97 -22.41 26.69
C PHE A 161 10.44 -22.58 26.25
N ALA A 162 11.21 -21.49 26.12
CA ALA A 162 12.61 -21.54 25.76
C ALA A 162 13.49 -21.94 26.96
N PRO A 163 14.47 -22.85 26.79
CA PRO A 163 15.48 -23.15 27.79
C PRO A 163 16.21 -21.87 28.24
N ARG A 164 16.56 -21.76 29.53
CA ARG A 164 17.18 -20.55 30.11
C ARG A 164 18.48 -20.16 29.39
N ASP A 165 19.21 -21.15 28.89
CA ASP A 165 20.52 -21.00 28.24
C ASP A 165 20.46 -20.22 26.91
N VAL A 166 19.35 -20.32 26.18
CA VAL A 166 19.17 -19.65 24.87
C VAL A 166 18.66 -18.21 25.03
N VAL A 167 17.91 -17.94 26.10
CA VAL A 167 17.37 -16.60 26.43
C VAL A 167 18.49 -15.67 26.91
N GLU A 168 19.51 -16.20 27.60
CA GLU A 168 20.66 -15.41 28.06
C GLU A 168 21.63 -15.04 26.93
N GLN A 169 21.78 -15.88 25.90
CA GLN A 169 22.63 -15.60 24.73
C GLN A 169 22.01 -14.57 23.76
N HIS A 170 20.69 -14.46 23.69
CA HIS A 170 19.99 -13.54 22.78
C HIS A 170 19.31 -12.40 23.56
N LYS A 171 20.10 -11.37 23.92
CA LYS A 171 19.52 -10.10 24.38
C LYS A 171 18.77 -9.43 23.22
N PRO A 172 17.45 -9.18 23.35
CA PRO A 172 16.66 -8.57 22.28
C PRO A 172 17.20 -7.17 22.00
N HIS A 173 17.43 -6.88 20.72
CA HIS A 173 17.68 -5.53 20.22
C HIS A 173 16.34 -4.77 20.23
N TYR A 174 15.86 -4.39 21.42
CA TYR A 174 14.66 -3.58 21.58
C TYR A 174 14.95 -2.17 21.05
N VAL A 175 14.55 -1.91 19.80
CA VAL A 175 14.38 -0.54 19.34
C VAL A 175 13.06 -0.04 19.92
N HIS A 176 13.12 0.50 21.15
CA HIS A 176 11.99 1.18 21.77
C HIS A 176 11.61 2.42 20.94
N PHE A 177 10.73 2.28 19.94
CA PHE A 177 9.99 3.42 19.40
C PHE A 177 8.82 3.71 20.35
N ARG A 178 9.18 4.47 21.39
CA ARG A 178 8.38 5.37 22.22
C ARG A 178 6.87 5.36 21.92
N LYS A 179 6.08 4.84 22.87
CA LYS A 179 4.65 5.16 23.01
C LYS A 179 4.52 6.69 23.05
N HIS A 180 3.72 7.25 22.15
CA HIS A 180 3.07 8.51 22.44
C HIS A 180 1.72 8.17 23.05
N GLU A 181 1.57 8.58 24.31
CA GLU A 181 0.30 8.66 25.04
C GLU A 181 -0.70 9.59 24.34
#